data_AF-A0A9W9UUI0-F1
#
_entry.id   AF-A0A9W9UUI0-F1
#
_cell.length_a   1.000
_cell.length_b   1.000
_cell.length_c   1.000
_cell.angle_alpha   90.00
_cell.angle_beta   90.00
_cell.angle_gamma   90.00
#
_symmetry.space_group_name_H-M   'P 1'
#
loop_
_entity.id
_entity.type
_entity.pdbx_description
1 polymer ?
#
loop_
_entity_poly.entity_id
_entity_poly.type
_entity_poly.pdbx_seq_one_letter_code
_entity_poly.pdbx_strand_id
1 'polypeptide(L)'
;MRFAVLSTTLLALAVNALPVDTDETSGLDITLSRISDTRIKAVVKNSGSEDVTFVHLNFFRDNAPVKKVNVFKNDAEVTFEGIKRRFVLEGLSSESLTSLAAGETFEDEFDIATTTDLSSGGPLTLQSAGLVPIVVDGTVTGYLPYRSNDLKIEVDGAKASRVLKAIKPLDRRALQTCSSSSKKSALNTALKNTVSLANAAATAALSGSASKFQEYFKTTSTATRKVVAARLQAVAKEAGSVSATKYYCSDTLGYCEPNVLAYTLPSQNVIANCDLYYSDLPALASTCHSQDQATTTLHELTHAPGVYSPGTDDNGYGYAAATSLTSAKAVLNADSYALYANGKCP
;
A
#
# COMPACT_ATOMS: atom_id res chain seq x y z
N MET A 1 6.34 -7.13 -50.80
CA MET A 1 6.55 -6.89 -49.36
C MET A 1 5.19 -6.88 -48.67
N ARG A 2 4.88 -7.90 -47.87
CA ARG A 2 3.64 -7.97 -47.08
C ARG A 2 3.98 -7.53 -45.66
N PHE A 3 3.35 -6.45 -45.19
CA PHE A 3 3.48 -5.98 -43.82
C PHE A 3 2.64 -6.87 -42.91
N ALA A 4 3.31 -7.58 -41.99
CA ALA A 4 2.67 -8.30 -40.90
C ALA A 4 2.44 -7.33 -39.75
N VAL A 5 1.19 -7.02 -39.46
CA VAL A 5 0.77 -6.28 -38.26
C VAL A 5 0.85 -7.24 -37.08
N LEU A 6 1.78 -6.99 -36.16
CA LEU A 6 1.80 -7.68 -34.86
C LEU A 6 0.66 -7.12 -33.99
N SER A 7 -0.44 -7.87 -33.88
CA SER A 7 -1.43 -7.66 -32.82
C SER A 7 -0.83 -8.09 -31.48
N THR A 8 -0.66 -7.12 -30.57
CA THR A 8 -0.41 -7.35 -29.16
C THR A 8 -1.69 -7.88 -28.50
N THR A 9 -1.74 -9.18 -28.23
CA THR A 9 -2.79 -9.79 -27.41
C THR A 9 -2.64 -9.34 -25.95
N LEU A 10 -3.56 -8.49 -25.47
CA LEU A 10 -3.77 -8.27 -24.04
C LEU A 10 -4.29 -9.58 -23.43
N LEU A 11 -3.51 -10.18 -22.54
CA LEU A 11 -3.98 -11.30 -21.72
C LEU A 11 -4.81 -10.71 -20.56
N ALA A 12 -6.12 -10.67 -20.71
CA ALA A 12 -7.03 -10.36 -19.62
C ALA A 12 -7.07 -11.57 -18.66
N LEU A 13 -6.35 -11.48 -17.54
CA LEU A 13 -6.51 -12.42 -16.43
C LEU A 13 -7.83 -12.08 -15.74
N ALA A 14 -8.89 -12.82 -16.05
CA ALA A 14 -10.10 -12.83 -15.24
C ALA A 14 -9.76 -13.50 -13.90
N VAL A 15 -9.51 -12.70 -12.87
CA VAL A 15 -9.40 -13.17 -11.49
C VAL A 15 -10.83 -13.30 -10.97
N ASN A 16 -11.38 -14.50 -11.03
CA ASN A 16 -12.57 -14.82 -10.26
C ASN A 16 -12.15 -14.83 -8.79
N ALA A 17 -12.45 -13.73 -8.08
CA ALA A 17 -12.40 -13.69 -6.64
C ALA A 17 -13.54 -14.57 -6.12
N LEU A 18 -13.26 -15.84 -5.86
CA LEU A 18 -14.11 -16.61 -4.96
C LEU A 18 -14.00 -15.97 -3.57
N PRO A 19 -15.10 -15.81 -2.82
CA PRO A 19 -15.02 -15.39 -1.43
C PRO A 19 -14.18 -16.43 -0.70
N VAL A 20 -13.05 -15.99 -0.17
CA VAL A 20 -12.23 -16.78 0.75
C VAL A 20 -13.01 -16.82 2.07
N ASP A 21 -13.57 -17.98 2.39
CA ASP A 21 -13.92 -18.31 3.76
C ASP A 21 -12.62 -18.61 4.51
N THR A 22 -12.15 -17.63 5.27
CA THR A 22 -11.26 -17.87 6.39
C THR A 22 -12.10 -17.76 7.65
N ASP A 23 -12.37 -18.91 8.28
CA ASP A 23 -12.81 -19.08 9.67
C ASP A 23 -11.73 -18.59 10.68
N GLU A 24 -10.99 -17.54 10.34
CA GLU A 24 -10.18 -16.80 11.28
C GLU A 24 -11.13 -15.83 11.97
N THR A 25 -11.44 -16.07 13.24
CA THR A 25 -12.18 -15.10 14.06
C THR A 25 -11.46 -13.76 13.96
N SER A 26 -12.11 -12.75 13.35
CA SER A 26 -11.54 -11.41 13.22
C SER A 26 -11.15 -10.89 14.60
N GLY A 27 -9.92 -10.39 14.74
CA GLY A 27 -9.46 -9.74 15.96
C GLY A 27 -10.12 -8.37 16.15
N LEU A 28 -10.46 -7.69 15.05
CA LEU A 28 -11.30 -6.50 15.03
C LEU A 28 -12.52 -6.70 14.11
N ASP A 29 -13.71 -6.49 14.66
CA ASP A 29 -14.97 -6.50 13.91
C ASP A 29 -15.31 -5.08 13.45
N ILE A 30 -15.66 -4.92 12.18
CA ILE A 30 -16.01 -3.62 11.60
C ILE A 30 -17.46 -3.60 11.15
N THR A 31 -18.24 -2.65 11.66
CA THR A 31 -19.61 -2.42 11.18
C THR A 31 -19.66 -1.15 10.35
N LEU A 32 -19.90 -1.30 9.05
CA LEU A 32 -20.11 -0.20 8.11
C LEU A 32 -21.59 0.13 7.99
N SER A 33 -21.91 1.42 8.10
CA SER A 33 -23.26 1.96 7.87
C SER A 33 -23.21 3.26 7.08
N ARG A 34 -24.29 3.56 6.36
CA ARG A 34 -24.42 4.80 5.60
C ARG A 34 -24.99 5.90 6.49
N ILE A 35 -24.36 7.08 6.50
CA ILE A 35 -24.88 8.27 7.18
C ILE A 35 -25.76 9.07 6.23
N SER A 36 -25.18 9.54 5.12
CA SER A 36 -25.87 10.33 4.10
C SER A 36 -25.07 10.28 2.79
N ASP A 37 -25.74 10.28 1.64
CA ASP A 37 -25.11 10.27 0.32
C ASP A 37 -23.91 9.28 0.23
N THR A 38 -22.67 9.76 0.17
CA THR A 38 -21.43 8.93 0.14
C THR A 38 -20.65 8.94 1.47
N ARG A 39 -21.20 9.53 2.53
CA ARG A 39 -20.62 9.49 3.87
C ARG A 39 -20.99 8.20 4.60
N ILE A 40 -19.95 7.53 5.08
CA ILE A 40 -19.97 6.22 5.73
C ILE A 40 -19.48 6.37 7.15
N LYS A 41 -20.09 5.60 8.05
CA LYS A 41 -19.64 5.40 9.42
C LYS A 41 -19.10 3.98 9.55
N ALA A 42 -17.90 3.86 10.11
CA ALA A 42 -17.35 2.60 10.58
C ALA A 42 -17.37 2.58 12.11
N VAL A 43 -17.87 1.49 12.69
CA VAL A 43 -17.69 1.16 14.10
C VAL A 43 -16.70 0.01 14.16
N VAL A 44 -15.52 0.25 14.73
CA VAL A 44 -14.46 -0.75 14.89
C VAL A 44 -14.51 -1.25 16.33
N LYS A 45 -14.65 -2.56 16.51
CA LYS A 45 -14.74 -3.22 17.80
C LYS A 45 -13.58 -4.18 17.99
N ASN A 46 -12.97 -4.16 19.18
CA ASN A 46 -12.12 -5.27 19.62
C ASN A 46 -13.01 -6.46 20.01
N SER A 47 -13.06 -7.48 19.14
CA SER A 47 -13.83 -8.72 19.34
C SER A 47 -13.05 -9.79 20.11
N GLY A 48 -11.77 -9.55 20.38
CA GLY A 48 -10.92 -10.41 21.19
C GLY A 48 -11.19 -10.30 22.69
N SER A 49 -10.46 -11.12 23.46
CA SER A 49 -10.52 -11.17 24.93
C SER A 49 -9.44 -10.36 25.64
N GLU A 50 -8.51 -9.76 24.89
CA GLU A 50 -7.38 -9.00 25.41
C GLU A 50 -7.43 -7.55 24.91
N ASP A 51 -6.81 -6.65 25.66
CA ASP A 51 -6.61 -5.27 25.23
C ASP A 51 -5.58 -5.24 24.10
N VAL A 52 -5.85 -4.43 23.09
CA VAL A 52 -4.98 -4.34 21.91
C VAL A 52 -4.56 -2.89 21.67
N THR A 53 -3.32 -2.71 21.24
CA THR A 53 -2.85 -1.45 20.68
C THR A 53 -2.32 -1.71 19.28
N PHE A 54 -2.72 -0.91 18.30
CA PHE A 54 -2.38 -1.10 16.91
C PHE A 54 -2.11 0.22 16.19
N VAL A 55 -1.42 0.14 15.05
CA VAL A 55 -1.13 1.30 14.19
C VAL A 55 -2.39 1.67 13.40
N HIS A 56 -2.87 2.91 13.53
CA HIS A 56 -4.05 3.35 12.79
C HIS A 56 -3.72 3.97 11.41
N LEU A 57 -2.44 4.14 11.08
CA LEU A 57 -2.01 4.60 9.75
C LEU A 57 -2.39 3.59 8.67
N ASN A 58 -2.95 4.07 7.55
CA ASN A 58 -3.62 3.28 6.52
C ASN A 58 -4.84 2.47 7.02
N PHE A 59 -5.42 2.84 8.16
CA PHE A 59 -6.61 2.22 8.73
C PHE A 59 -7.67 3.28 9.09
N PHE A 60 -8.76 2.90 9.77
CA PHE A 60 -9.72 3.85 10.34
C PHE A 60 -9.03 4.74 11.38
N ARG A 61 -9.48 6.00 11.52
CA ARG A 61 -8.83 7.12 12.23
C ARG A 61 -7.56 7.69 11.59
N ASP A 62 -7.08 7.14 10.48
CA ASP A 62 -6.14 7.87 9.64
C ASP A 62 -6.83 9.12 9.05
N ASN A 63 -6.22 10.29 9.24
CA ASN A 63 -6.74 11.59 8.79
C ASN A 63 -6.45 11.87 7.31
N ALA A 64 -5.52 11.14 6.71
CA ALA A 64 -5.16 11.32 5.34
C ALA A 64 -6.07 10.52 4.39
N PRO A 65 -6.02 10.80 3.08
CA PRO A 65 -6.85 10.12 2.11
C PRO A 65 -6.34 8.70 1.80
N VAL A 66 -6.38 7.82 2.79
CA VAL A 66 -6.02 6.40 2.67
C VAL A 66 -7.26 5.54 2.35
N LYS A 67 -7.03 4.29 1.96
CA LYS A 67 -8.10 3.36 1.60
C LYS A 67 -8.69 2.70 2.84
N LYS A 68 -9.81 3.23 3.33
CA LYS A 68 -10.55 2.64 4.48
C LYS A 68 -11.50 1.50 4.08
N VAL A 69 -12.00 1.54 2.85
CA VAL A 69 -12.91 0.53 2.28
C VAL A 69 -12.56 0.25 0.82
N ASN A 70 -12.79 -0.97 0.39
CA ASN A 70 -12.93 -1.34 -1.02
C ASN A 70 -14.35 -0.96 -1.48
N VAL A 71 -14.47 -0.39 -2.68
CA VAL A 71 -15.75 0.01 -3.29
C VAL A 71 -15.95 -0.80 -4.55
N PHE A 72 -17.03 -1.59 -4.61
CA PHE A 72 -17.33 -2.45 -5.75
C PHE A 72 -18.55 -1.95 -6.51
N LYS A 73 -18.46 -1.98 -7.84
CA LYS A 73 -19.57 -1.75 -8.78
C LYS A 73 -19.59 -2.91 -9.78
N ASN A 74 -20.69 -3.66 -9.81
CA ASN A 74 -20.83 -4.87 -10.63
C ASN A 74 -19.65 -5.85 -10.43
N ASP A 75 -19.30 -6.12 -9.17
CA ASP A 75 -18.18 -6.99 -8.74
C ASP A 75 -16.78 -6.55 -9.16
N ALA A 76 -16.64 -5.42 -9.86
CA ALA A 76 -15.36 -4.77 -10.14
C ALA A 76 -15.07 -3.72 -9.07
N GLU A 77 -13.85 -3.75 -8.52
CA GLU A 77 -13.41 -2.70 -7.61
C GLU A 77 -13.23 -1.38 -8.37
N VAL A 78 -13.86 -0.32 -7.87
CA VAL A 78 -13.69 1.05 -8.35
C VAL A 78 -12.31 1.55 -7.92
N THR A 79 -11.62 2.22 -8.83
CA THR A 79 -10.25 2.70 -8.59
C THR A 79 -10.20 3.67 -7.40
N PHE A 80 -9.38 3.33 -6.43
CA PHE A 80 -9.01 4.22 -5.34
C PHE A 80 -8.00 5.28 -5.81
N GLU A 81 -8.28 6.54 -5.50
CA GLU A 81 -7.54 7.72 -5.98
C GLU A 81 -6.75 8.43 -4.87
N GLY A 82 -6.74 7.89 -3.65
CA GLY A 82 -5.98 8.43 -2.52
C GLY A 82 -4.52 7.96 -2.47
N ILE A 83 -3.89 8.06 -1.30
CA ILE A 83 -2.49 7.70 -1.07
C ILE A 83 -2.32 6.35 -0.37
N LYS A 84 -1.10 5.83 -0.48
CA LYS A 84 -0.56 4.66 0.22
C LYS A 84 0.69 5.11 0.96
N ARG A 85 0.88 4.72 2.22
CA ARG A 85 1.97 5.25 3.04
C ARG A 85 2.78 4.15 3.69
N ARG A 86 4.11 4.20 3.59
CA ARG A 86 5.00 3.41 4.44
C ARG A 86 5.28 4.13 5.75
N PHE A 87 5.25 3.42 6.87
CA PHE A 87 5.58 3.93 8.21
C PHE A 87 6.67 3.07 8.88
N VAL A 88 7.28 3.60 9.94
CA VAL A 88 8.28 2.89 10.76
C VAL A 88 7.66 1.75 11.56
N LEU A 89 8.37 0.65 11.72
CA LEU A 89 7.90 -0.51 12.49
C LEU A 89 8.36 -0.51 13.96
N GLU A 90 9.24 0.42 14.33
CA GLU A 90 9.78 0.60 15.68
C GLU A 90 9.72 2.09 16.04
N GLY A 91 9.73 2.42 17.34
CA GLY A 91 9.67 3.82 17.79
C GLY A 91 8.34 4.52 17.47
N LEU A 92 7.23 3.76 17.37
CA LEU A 92 5.89 4.29 17.13
C LEU A 92 5.42 5.14 18.30
N SER A 93 4.99 6.38 18.03
CA SER A 93 4.42 7.28 19.03
C SER A 93 2.91 7.09 19.15
N SER A 94 2.32 7.51 20.27
CA SER A 94 0.87 7.44 20.49
C SER A 94 0.03 8.18 19.43
N GLU A 95 0.64 9.12 18.71
CA GLU A 95 -0.01 9.87 17.63
C GLU A 95 -0.39 8.99 16.44
N SER A 96 0.24 7.82 16.29
CA SER A 96 0.00 6.85 15.21
C SER A 96 -0.73 5.59 15.69
N LEU A 97 -1.11 5.54 16.97
CA LEU A 97 -1.64 4.34 17.63
C LEU A 97 -3.10 4.51 18.04
N THR A 98 -3.79 3.40 18.20
CA THR A 98 -5.09 3.33 18.87
C THR A 98 -5.08 2.11 19.78
N SER A 99 -5.51 2.32 21.02
CA SER A 99 -5.72 1.26 22.00
C SER A 99 -7.21 1.00 22.18
N LEU A 100 -7.59 -0.26 22.27
CA LEU A 100 -8.95 -0.72 22.56
C LEU A 100 -8.90 -1.83 23.59
N ALA A 101 -9.62 -1.64 24.70
CA ALA A 101 -9.87 -2.72 25.63
C ALA A 101 -10.71 -3.83 24.98
N ALA A 102 -10.69 -5.04 25.55
CA ALA A 102 -11.55 -6.14 25.10
C ALA A 102 -13.03 -5.70 25.06
N GLY A 103 -13.67 -5.82 23.90
CA GLY A 103 -15.06 -5.40 23.68
C GLY A 103 -15.27 -3.91 23.44
N GLU A 104 -14.25 -3.06 23.58
CA GLU A 104 -14.34 -1.62 23.32
C GLU A 104 -14.50 -1.32 21.82
N THR A 105 -15.12 -0.18 21.53
CA THR A 105 -15.34 0.29 20.17
C THR A 105 -14.87 1.73 19.98
N PHE A 106 -14.46 2.07 18.76
CA PHE A 106 -14.45 3.46 18.30
C PHE A 106 -15.21 3.64 16.99
N GLU A 107 -15.49 4.90 16.67
CA GLU A 107 -16.17 5.28 15.44
C GLU A 107 -15.25 6.13 14.56
N ASP A 108 -15.41 5.98 13.24
CA ASP A 108 -14.77 6.82 12.23
C ASP A 108 -15.80 7.15 11.12
N GLU A 109 -15.83 8.42 10.70
CA GLU A 109 -16.71 8.90 9.64
C GLU A 109 -15.90 9.45 8.48
N PHE A 110 -16.20 8.99 7.27
CA PHE A 110 -15.46 9.39 6.08
C PHE A 110 -16.38 9.42 4.87
N ASP A 111 -15.99 10.17 3.85
CA ASP A 111 -16.73 10.27 2.60
C ASP A 111 -15.95 9.59 1.47
N ILE A 112 -16.48 8.49 0.93
CA ILE A 112 -15.80 7.68 -0.08
C ILE A 112 -15.63 8.41 -1.43
N ALA A 113 -16.45 9.43 -1.71
CA ALA A 113 -16.33 10.20 -2.95
C ALA A 113 -15.08 11.12 -2.97
N THR A 114 -14.51 11.39 -1.80
CA THR A 114 -13.28 12.21 -1.68
C THR A 114 -12.05 11.51 -2.28
N THR A 115 -12.06 10.17 -2.36
CA THR A 115 -10.95 9.33 -2.86
C THR A 115 -11.38 8.33 -3.92
N THR A 116 -12.62 8.37 -4.40
CA THR A 116 -13.14 7.49 -5.46
C THR A 116 -14.03 8.27 -6.41
N ASP A 117 -13.91 8.12 -7.73
CA ASP A 117 -14.85 8.73 -8.68
C ASP A 117 -16.16 7.95 -8.71
N LEU A 118 -17.20 8.56 -8.14
CA LEU A 118 -18.54 8.00 -8.06
C LEU A 118 -19.56 8.78 -8.90
N SER A 119 -19.10 9.61 -9.84
CA SER A 119 -19.93 10.44 -10.71
C SER A 119 -20.93 9.66 -11.56
N SER A 120 -20.64 8.39 -11.85
CA SER A 120 -21.53 7.50 -12.59
C SER A 120 -22.76 7.02 -11.79
N GLY A 121 -22.78 7.23 -10.46
CA GLY A 121 -23.88 6.83 -9.58
C GLY A 121 -24.20 5.33 -9.58
N GLY A 122 -25.37 4.97 -9.04
CA GLY A 122 -25.89 3.61 -9.04
C GLY A 122 -25.55 2.78 -7.80
N PRO A 123 -25.81 1.46 -7.84
CA PRO A 123 -25.59 0.57 -6.71
C PRO A 123 -24.10 0.27 -6.52
N LEU A 124 -23.65 0.32 -5.27
CA LEU A 124 -22.30 -0.03 -4.84
C LEU A 124 -22.34 -1.01 -3.66
N THR A 125 -21.31 -1.84 -3.54
CA THR A 125 -21.03 -2.64 -2.34
C THR A 125 -19.72 -2.18 -1.73
N LEU A 126 -19.72 -1.90 -0.43
CA LEU A 126 -18.54 -1.53 0.34
C LEU A 126 -18.15 -2.67 1.27
N GLN A 127 -16.85 -2.93 1.35
CA GLN A 127 -16.27 -3.91 2.27
C GLN A 127 -14.91 -3.40 2.77
N SER A 128 -14.53 -3.75 3.98
CA SER A 128 -13.19 -3.54 4.52
C SER A 128 -12.69 -4.84 5.12
N ALA A 129 -11.51 -5.31 4.70
CA ALA A 129 -10.87 -6.48 5.25
C ALA A 129 -9.36 -6.40 5.06
N GLY A 130 -8.60 -6.83 6.06
CA GLY A 130 -7.14 -6.74 6.03
C GLY A 130 -6.48 -7.10 7.34
N LEU A 131 -5.23 -6.67 7.47
CA LEU A 131 -4.40 -6.83 8.66
C LEU A 131 -4.04 -5.45 9.21
N VAL A 132 -4.08 -5.27 10.53
CA VAL A 132 -3.56 -4.07 11.21
C VAL A 132 -2.39 -4.44 12.13
N PRO A 133 -1.26 -3.71 12.15
CA PRO A 133 -0.11 -4.07 12.98
C PRO A 133 -0.38 -3.87 14.47
N ILE A 134 -0.11 -4.90 15.29
CA ILE A 134 -0.14 -4.83 16.76
C ILE A 134 1.15 -4.21 17.26
N VAL A 135 1.05 -3.37 18.29
CA VAL A 135 2.17 -2.64 18.87
C VAL A 135 2.30 -2.95 20.36
N VAL A 136 3.52 -3.32 20.76
CA VAL A 136 3.92 -3.47 22.16
C VAL A 136 5.18 -2.61 22.35
N ASP A 137 5.18 -1.74 23.36
CA ASP A 137 6.30 -0.85 23.67
C ASP A 137 6.83 -0.06 22.46
N GLY A 138 5.92 0.44 21.62
CA GLY A 138 6.25 1.22 20.42
C GLY A 138 6.82 0.41 19.25
N THR A 139 6.81 -0.93 19.33
CA THR A 139 7.34 -1.84 18.30
C THR A 139 6.21 -2.71 17.75
N VAL A 140 6.17 -2.87 16.42
CA VAL A 140 5.26 -3.82 15.77
C VAL A 140 5.68 -5.26 16.12
N THR A 141 4.81 -6.00 16.79
CA THR A 141 5.08 -7.38 17.25
C THR A 141 4.19 -8.43 16.59
N GLY A 142 3.13 -8.00 15.91
CA GLY A 142 2.17 -8.90 15.29
C GLY A 142 1.15 -8.16 14.44
N TYR A 143 0.05 -8.81 14.12
CA TYR A 143 -1.04 -8.24 13.34
C TYR A 143 -2.39 -8.81 13.76
N LEU A 144 -3.43 -8.00 13.65
CA LEU A 144 -4.82 -8.42 13.86
C LEU A 144 -5.54 -8.46 12.51
N PRO A 145 -6.19 -9.57 12.16
CA PRO A 145 -7.12 -9.59 11.05
C PRO A 145 -8.37 -8.79 11.41
N TYR A 146 -8.90 -8.06 10.44
CA TYR A 146 -10.18 -7.37 10.56
C TYR A 146 -11.05 -7.63 9.35
N ARG A 147 -12.37 -7.57 9.54
CA ARG A 147 -13.35 -7.69 8.47
C ARG A 147 -14.62 -6.90 8.79
N SER A 148 -15.26 -6.39 7.74
CA SER A 148 -16.57 -5.74 7.83
C SER A 148 -17.71 -6.58 7.28
N ASN A 149 -18.94 -6.15 7.59
CA ASN A 149 -20.11 -6.50 6.77
C ASN A 149 -19.99 -5.94 5.34
N ASP A 150 -20.76 -6.51 4.42
CA ASP A 150 -20.98 -5.94 3.09
C ASP A 150 -22.06 -4.86 3.18
N LEU A 151 -21.67 -3.60 2.98
CA LEU A 151 -22.61 -2.48 2.99
C LEU A 151 -23.02 -2.14 1.56
N LYS A 152 -24.29 -2.39 1.22
CA LYS A 152 -24.87 -2.01 -0.07
C LYS A 152 -25.50 -0.63 0.01
N ILE A 153 -25.14 0.26 -0.93
CA ILE A 153 -25.68 1.62 -1.01
C ILE A 153 -26.06 1.99 -2.44
N GLU A 154 -27.02 2.91 -2.58
CA GLU A 154 -27.36 3.54 -3.85
C GLU A 154 -26.80 4.98 -3.88
N VAL A 155 -25.95 5.29 -4.85
CA VAL A 155 -25.28 6.60 -4.97
C VAL A 155 -25.90 7.47 -6.06
N ASP A 156 -26.27 8.69 -5.69
CA ASP A 156 -26.58 9.75 -6.66
C ASP A 156 -25.26 10.31 -7.23
N GLY A 157 -24.97 9.99 -8.48
CA GLY A 157 -23.74 10.41 -9.15
C GLY A 157 -23.58 11.93 -9.26
N ALA A 158 -24.67 12.67 -9.41
CA ALA A 158 -24.64 14.13 -9.54
C ALA A 158 -24.35 14.83 -8.21
N LYS A 159 -24.75 14.23 -7.08
CA LYS A 159 -24.31 14.69 -5.76
C LYS A 159 -22.87 14.27 -5.46
N ALA A 160 -22.53 13.02 -5.74
CA ALA A 160 -21.19 12.49 -5.52
C ALA A 160 -20.13 13.29 -6.30
N SER A 161 -20.43 13.73 -7.52
CA SER A 161 -19.52 14.55 -8.34
C SER A 161 -19.27 15.96 -7.78
N ARG A 162 -20.05 16.41 -6.78
CA ARG A 162 -19.86 17.71 -6.12
C ARG A 162 -18.99 17.62 -4.86
N VAL A 163 -18.69 16.40 -4.40
CA VAL A 163 -17.80 16.19 -3.25
C VAL A 163 -16.39 16.61 -3.64
N LEU A 164 -15.78 17.47 -2.83
CA LEU A 164 -14.40 17.90 -3.04
C LEU A 164 -13.45 16.72 -2.82
N LYS A 165 -12.56 16.49 -3.78
CA LYS A 165 -11.52 15.47 -3.67
C LYS A 165 -10.53 15.83 -2.56
N ALA A 166 -10.13 14.83 -1.78
CA ALA A 166 -9.15 15.01 -0.70
C ALA A 166 -7.73 15.24 -1.23
N ILE A 167 -7.43 14.70 -2.42
CA ILE A 167 -6.19 14.96 -3.13
C ILE A 167 -6.28 16.29 -3.87
N LYS A 168 -5.45 17.25 -3.47
CA LYS A 168 -5.37 18.55 -4.14
C LYS A 168 -4.65 18.38 -5.50
N PRO A 169 -5.09 19.09 -6.56
CA PRO A 169 -4.35 19.12 -7.81
C PRO A 169 -2.93 19.63 -7.56
N LEU A 170 -1.93 18.85 -7.97
CA LEU A 170 -0.54 19.29 -7.94
C LEU A 170 -0.37 20.47 -8.90
N ASP A 171 0.15 21.61 -8.42
CA ASP A 171 0.54 22.70 -9.33
C ASP A 171 1.67 22.18 -10.22
N ARG A 172 1.42 22.15 -11.53
CA ARG A 172 2.41 21.75 -12.55
C ARG A 172 3.68 22.59 -12.50
N ARG A 173 3.62 23.80 -11.91
CA ARG A 173 4.76 24.73 -11.75
C ARG A 173 5.58 24.49 -10.47
N ALA A 174 5.03 23.80 -9.47
CA ALA A 174 5.70 23.51 -8.21
C ALA A 174 6.58 22.24 -8.25
N LEU A 175 7.00 21.81 -9.45
CA LEU A 175 8.00 20.75 -9.61
C LEU A 175 9.40 21.27 -9.24
N GLN A 176 9.57 21.72 -8.00
CA GLN A 176 10.87 22.03 -7.45
C GLN A 176 11.41 20.77 -6.76
N THR A 177 12.22 20.05 -7.53
CA THR A 177 13.10 18.98 -7.07
C THR A 177 13.89 19.38 -5.84
N CYS A 178 13.90 18.50 -4.83
CA CYS A 178 14.84 18.42 -3.71
C CYS A 178 15.68 19.69 -3.47
N SER A 179 15.09 20.71 -2.84
CA SER A 179 15.77 21.97 -2.51
C SER A 179 16.95 21.76 -1.55
N SER A 180 16.83 20.79 -0.64
CA SER A 180 17.91 20.34 0.22
C SER A 180 18.89 19.46 -0.56
N SER A 181 20.15 19.90 -0.63
CA SER A 181 21.24 19.14 -1.25
C SER A 181 21.52 17.81 -0.55
N SER A 182 21.35 17.74 0.78
CA SER A 182 21.54 16.51 1.55
C SER A 182 20.43 15.49 1.26
N LYS A 183 19.16 15.91 1.29
CA LYS A 183 18.02 15.05 0.92
C LYS A 183 18.14 14.58 -0.53
N LYS A 184 18.55 15.45 -1.44
CA LYS A 184 18.82 15.11 -2.85
C LYS A 184 19.91 14.03 -2.97
N SER A 185 21.01 14.19 -2.25
CA SER A 185 22.11 13.22 -2.26
C SER A 185 21.70 11.86 -1.69
N ALA A 186 20.94 11.87 -0.58
CA ALA A 186 20.39 10.67 0.03
C ALA A 186 19.42 9.95 -0.92
N LEU A 187 18.45 10.66 -1.52
CA LEU A 187 17.53 10.06 -2.49
C LEU A 187 18.27 9.49 -3.71
N ASN A 188 19.24 10.21 -4.27
CA ASN A 188 20.05 9.71 -5.39
C ASN A 188 20.83 8.43 -5.01
N THR A 189 21.32 8.36 -3.78
CA THR A 189 22.00 7.17 -3.25
C THR A 189 21.02 6.02 -3.08
N ALA A 190 19.85 6.27 -2.50
CA ALA A 190 18.79 5.30 -2.34
C ALA A 190 18.34 4.73 -3.69
N LEU A 191 18.08 5.58 -4.69
CA LEU A 191 17.72 5.16 -6.05
C LEU A 191 18.77 4.24 -6.68
N LYS A 192 20.07 4.58 -6.58
CA LYS A 192 21.16 3.71 -7.06
C LYS A 192 21.19 2.35 -6.35
N ASN A 193 20.96 2.36 -5.04
CA ASN A 193 20.88 1.13 -4.24
C ASN A 193 19.65 0.31 -4.63
N THR A 194 18.49 0.95 -4.84
CA THR A 194 17.26 0.32 -5.33
C THR A 194 17.46 -0.35 -6.68
N VAL A 195 18.17 0.29 -7.63
CA VAL A 195 18.53 -0.34 -8.92
C VAL A 195 19.28 -1.65 -8.69
N SER A 196 20.28 -1.64 -7.80
CA SER A 196 21.11 -2.82 -7.51
C SER A 196 20.28 -3.94 -6.85
N LEU A 197 19.53 -3.60 -5.79
CA LEU A 197 18.70 -4.55 -5.05
C LEU A 197 17.59 -5.15 -5.93
N ALA A 198 16.88 -4.32 -6.68
CA ALA A 198 15.77 -4.76 -7.51
C ALA A 198 16.25 -5.67 -8.66
N ASN A 199 17.38 -5.38 -9.32
CA ASN A 199 17.95 -6.26 -10.34
C ASN A 199 18.42 -7.61 -9.76
N ALA A 200 19.07 -7.59 -8.59
CA ALA A 200 19.48 -8.82 -7.91
C ALA A 200 18.26 -9.66 -7.51
N ALA A 201 17.24 -9.03 -6.93
CA ALA A 201 15.98 -9.67 -6.56
C ALA A 201 15.22 -10.21 -7.78
N ALA A 202 15.20 -9.49 -8.91
CA ALA A 202 14.60 -9.99 -10.14
C ALA A 202 15.31 -11.25 -10.67
N THR A 203 16.65 -11.26 -10.62
CA THR A 203 17.45 -12.44 -10.99
C THR A 203 17.15 -13.61 -10.06
N ALA A 204 17.13 -13.37 -8.75
CA ALA A 204 16.75 -14.39 -7.75
C ALA A 204 15.32 -14.89 -7.95
N ALA A 205 14.39 -14.02 -8.34
CA ALA A 205 13.02 -14.40 -8.66
C ALA A 205 12.97 -15.32 -9.87
N LEU A 206 13.84 -15.19 -10.87
CA LEU A 206 13.85 -16.08 -12.04
C LEU A 206 14.60 -17.40 -11.81
N SER A 207 15.77 -17.35 -11.17
CA SER A 207 16.70 -18.49 -11.13
C SER A 207 17.31 -18.77 -9.74
N GLY A 208 16.94 -18.00 -8.72
CA GLY A 208 17.38 -18.21 -7.34
C GLY A 208 16.60 -19.28 -6.60
N SER A 209 16.80 -19.34 -5.27
CA SER A 209 16.15 -20.29 -4.38
C SER A 209 14.62 -20.23 -4.47
N ALA A 210 14.01 -21.39 -4.74
CA ALA A 210 12.55 -21.53 -4.75
C ALA A 210 11.95 -21.40 -3.34
N SER A 211 12.64 -21.88 -2.31
CA SER A 211 12.16 -21.78 -0.91
C SER A 211 12.14 -20.32 -0.44
N LYS A 212 13.21 -19.56 -0.72
CA LYS A 212 13.25 -18.13 -0.41
C LYS A 212 12.18 -17.35 -1.18
N PHE A 213 11.91 -17.70 -2.43
CA PHE A 213 10.81 -17.07 -3.17
C PHE A 213 9.43 -17.43 -2.55
N GLN A 214 9.23 -18.69 -2.16
CA GLN A 214 8.00 -19.17 -1.53
C GLN A 214 7.76 -18.53 -0.16
N GLU A 215 8.81 -18.19 0.58
CA GLU A 215 8.70 -17.47 1.86
C GLU A 215 7.91 -16.17 1.73
N TYR A 216 8.26 -15.33 0.75
CA TYR A 216 7.64 -14.01 0.56
C TYR A 216 6.42 -14.02 -0.37
N PHE A 217 6.39 -14.91 -1.37
CA PHE A 217 5.33 -14.93 -2.41
C PHE A 217 4.46 -16.18 -2.38
N LYS A 218 4.70 -17.09 -1.43
CA LYS A 218 3.79 -18.18 -1.03
C LYS A 218 3.49 -19.20 -2.12
N THR A 219 4.34 -19.24 -3.14
CA THR A 219 4.27 -20.15 -4.27
C THR A 219 5.66 -20.34 -4.86
N THR A 220 5.87 -21.42 -5.61
CA THR A 220 7.08 -21.64 -6.43
C THR A 220 6.78 -21.57 -7.93
N SER A 221 5.53 -21.20 -8.30
CA SER A 221 5.07 -21.14 -9.69
C SER A 221 5.99 -20.29 -10.56
N THR A 222 6.41 -20.86 -11.70
CA THR A 222 7.23 -20.14 -12.70
C THR A 222 6.50 -18.91 -13.24
N ALA A 223 5.16 -18.95 -13.36
CA ALA A 223 4.39 -17.80 -13.81
C ALA A 223 4.47 -16.64 -12.81
N THR A 224 4.26 -16.91 -11.52
CA THR A 224 4.36 -15.88 -10.47
C THR A 224 5.78 -15.34 -10.34
N ARG A 225 6.79 -16.21 -10.43
CA ARG A 225 8.21 -15.83 -10.44
C ARG A 225 8.53 -14.83 -11.57
N LYS A 226 8.00 -15.05 -12.77
CA LYS A 226 8.15 -14.12 -13.91
C LYS A 226 7.46 -12.78 -13.66
N VAL A 227 6.27 -12.76 -13.06
CA VAL A 227 5.56 -11.52 -12.71
C VAL A 227 6.35 -10.70 -11.71
N VAL A 228 6.83 -11.33 -10.63
CA VAL A 228 7.65 -10.66 -9.60
C VAL A 228 8.94 -10.12 -10.19
N ALA A 229 9.64 -10.92 -11.01
CA ALA A 229 10.85 -10.49 -11.68
C ALA A 229 10.62 -9.30 -12.63
N ALA A 230 9.55 -9.33 -13.43
CA ALA A 230 9.20 -8.26 -14.36
C ALA A 230 8.90 -6.94 -13.62
N ARG A 231 8.16 -7.01 -12.49
CA ARG A 231 7.92 -5.84 -11.65
C ARG A 231 9.22 -5.29 -11.06
N LEU A 232 10.08 -6.14 -10.51
CA LEU A 232 11.38 -5.71 -9.96
C LEU A 232 12.30 -5.09 -11.02
N GLN A 233 12.31 -5.63 -12.24
CA GLN A 233 13.02 -5.02 -13.37
C GLN A 233 12.45 -3.66 -13.75
N ALA A 234 11.13 -3.50 -13.74
CA ALA A 234 10.50 -2.21 -13.98
C ALA A 234 10.83 -1.19 -12.88
N VAL A 235 10.84 -1.62 -11.61
CA VAL A 235 11.30 -0.79 -10.48
C VAL A 235 12.77 -0.39 -10.65
N ALA A 236 13.65 -1.31 -11.04
CA ALA A 236 15.05 -0.98 -11.31
C ALA A 236 15.20 0.04 -12.44
N LYS A 237 14.44 -0.12 -13.54
CA LYS A 237 14.44 0.82 -14.67
C LYS A 237 13.95 2.21 -14.24
N GLU A 238 12.87 2.26 -13.48
CA GLU A 238 12.35 3.53 -13.00
C GLU A 238 13.30 4.18 -11.99
N ALA A 239 13.85 3.44 -11.03
CA ALA A 239 14.81 4.00 -10.07
C ALA A 239 16.06 4.58 -10.76
N GLY A 240 16.47 4.03 -11.92
CA GLY A 240 17.60 4.51 -12.69
C GLY A 240 17.34 5.74 -13.56
N SER A 241 16.07 6.10 -13.81
CA SER A 241 15.71 7.16 -14.77
C SER A 241 14.69 8.19 -14.26
N VAL A 242 13.83 7.78 -13.33
CA VAL A 242 12.71 8.54 -12.73
C VAL A 242 11.90 9.27 -13.80
N SER A 243 11.32 8.48 -14.71
CA SER A 243 10.65 9.00 -15.92
C SER A 243 9.16 8.70 -15.97
N ALA A 244 8.72 7.61 -15.33
CA ALA A 244 7.31 7.24 -15.21
C ALA A 244 6.64 7.83 -13.95
N THR A 245 7.44 8.23 -12.96
CA THR A 245 7.00 8.78 -11.68
C THR A 245 7.50 10.19 -11.45
N LYS A 246 6.82 10.92 -10.56
CA LYS A 246 7.32 12.16 -9.97
C LYS A 246 7.76 11.86 -8.54
N TYR A 247 9.07 11.85 -8.30
CA TYR A 247 9.64 11.56 -6.98
C TYR A 247 10.10 12.83 -6.29
N TYR A 248 9.41 13.22 -5.22
CA TYR A 248 9.72 14.38 -4.41
C TYR A 248 10.55 13.98 -3.17
N CYS A 249 11.63 14.73 -2.90
CA CYS A 249 12.41 14.52 -1.67
C CYS A 249 11.68 14.93 -0.40
N SER A 250 10.59 15.67 -0.51
CA SER A 250 9.82 16.16 0.62
C SER A 250 8.36 16.18 0.24
N ASP A 251 7.51 16.11 1.24
CA ASP A 251 6.09 16.17 1.07
C ASP A 251 5.63 17.50 0.47
N THR A 252 4.92 17.41 -0.65
CA THR A 252 4.34 18.58 -1.34
C THR A 252 2.82 18.68 -1.16
N LEU A 253 2.20 17.66 -0.55
CA LEU A 253 0.75 17.56 -0.40
C LEU A 253 0.28 17.66 1.06
N GLY A 254 1.19 17.56 2.03
CA GLY A 254 0.88 17.67 3.45
C GLY A 254 0.32 16.37 4.04
N TYR A 255 0.81 15.22 3.57
CA TYR A 255 0.42 13.89 4.03
C TYR A 255 1.52 13.14 4.80
N CYS A 256 2.63 13.79 5.12
CA CYS A 256 3.57 13.27 6.11
C CYS A 256 3.09 13.61 7.53
N GLU A 257 2.97 12.56 8.32
CA GLU A 257 2.57 12.60 9.73
C GLU A 257 3.65 11.89 10.57
N PRO A 258 3.59 11.97 11.92
CA PRO A 258 4.46 11.19 12.79
C PRO A 258 4.54 9.72 12.34
N ASN A 259 5.72 9.13 12.47
CA ASN A 259 6.04 7.75 12.07
C ASN A 259 5.91 7.41 10.57
N VAL A 260 5.43 8.31 9.69
CA VAL A 260 5.38 8.07 8.24
C VAL A 260 6.76 8.27 7.61
N LEU A 261 7.21 7.31 6.81
CA LEU A 261 8.47 7.33 6.08
C LEU A 261 8.31 7.93 4.69
N ALA A 262 7.30 7.49 3.95
CA ALA A 262 7.04 7.93 2.58
C ALA A 262 5.59 7.64 2.20
N TYR A 263 5.15 8.21 1.09
CA TYR A 263 3.87 7.85 0.49
C TYR A 263 3.90 7.89 -1.03
N THR A 264 2.97 7.15 -1.63
CA THR A 264 2.67 7.15 -3.05
C THR A 264 1.21 7.53 -3.29
N LEU A 265 0.98 8.40 -4.27
CA LEU A 265 -0.31 8.68 -4.88
C LEU A 265 -0.38 7.92 -6.22
N PRO A 266 -0.96 6.71 -6.26
CA PRO A 266 -0.89 5.82 -7.42
C PRO A 266 -1.57 6.40 -8.65
N SER A 267 -2.70 7.08 -8.46
CA SER A 267 -3.49 7.69 -9.54
C SER A 267 -2.72 8.73 -10.37
N GLN A 268 -1.65 9.30 -9.80
CA GLN A 268 -0.81 10.29 -10.46
C GLN A 268 0.67 9.88 -10.58
N ASN A 269 1.04 8.67 -10.16
CA ASN A 269 2.42 8.19 -10.09
C ASN A 269 3.35 9.17 -9.36
N VAL A 270 2.87 9.73 -8.24
CA VAL A 270 3.61 10.69 -7.42
C VAL A 270 4.07 10.00 -6.15
N ILE A 271 5.35 10.15 -5.83
CA ILE A 271 5.97 9.60 -4.64
C ILE A 271 6.61 10.75 -3.86
N ALA A 272 6.47 10.77 -2.55
CA ALA A 272 7.18 11.72 -1.71
C ALA A 272 7.77 11.03 -0.47
N ASN A 273 9.00 11.39 -0.13
CA ASN A 273 9.59 11.01 1.15
C ASN A 273 9.18 12.01 2.24
N CYS A 274 8.92 11.49 3.43
CA CYS A 274 8.78 12.28 4.66
C CYS A 274 10.15 12.56 5.26
N ASP A 275 10.21 13.46 6.24
CA ASP A 275 11.48 13.82 6.88
C ASP A 275 12.11 12.66 7.64
N LEU A 276 11.26 11.80 8.22
CA LEU A 276 11.68 10.60 8.95
C LEU A 276 12.49 9.62 8.08
N TYR A 277 12.21 9.54 6.78
CA TYR A 277 13.03 8.75 5.83
C TYR A 277 14.51 9.11 5.87
N TYR A 278 14.84 10.38 6.08
CA TYR A 278 16.23 10.85 6.08
C TYR A 278 16.87 10.81 7.46
N SER A 279 16.09 11.00 8.52
CA SER A 279 16.61 11.06 9.89
C SER A 279 16.68 9.70 10.57
N ASP A 280 15.82 8.75 10.20
CA ASP A 280 15.65 7.47 10.91
C ASP A 280 16.17 6.26 10.12
N LEU A 281 16.05 6.29 8.79
CA LEU A 281 16.48 5.15 7.98
C LEU A 281 17.96 5.24 7.58
N PRO A 282 18.72 4.13 7.70
CA PRO A 282 20.03 4.04 7.08
C PRO A 282 19.89 3.96 5.55
N ALA A 283 20.97 4.28 4.82
CA ALA A 283 20.98 4.13 3.36
C ALA A 283 20.75 2.68 2.91
N LEU A 284 21.30 1.72 3.67
CA LEU A 284 21.12 0.28 3.52
C LEU A 284 21.16 -0.36 4.91
N ALA A 285 20.22 -1.23 5.20
CA ALA A 285 20.21 -2.00 6.45
C ALA A 285 21.33 -3.05 6.46
N SER A 286 21.87 -3.29 7.65
CA SER A 286 22.75 -4.42 7.97
C SER A 286 22.00 -5.58 8.60
N THR A 287 20.83 -5.29 9.19
CA THR A 287 19.99 -6.26 9.89
C THR A 287 18.90 -6.77 8.96
N CYS A 288 18.56 -8.04 9.12
CA CYS A 288 17.54 -8.69 8.34
C CYS A 288 16.17 -8.07 8.51
N HIS A 289 15.50 -7.82 7.38
CA HIS A 289 14.13 -7.32 7.32
C HIS A 289 13.94 -5.90 7.88
N SER A 290 15.00 -5.26 8.38
CA SER A 290 14.95 -3.86 8.80
C SER A 290 14.71 -2.95 7.61
N GLN A 291 13.96 -1.86 7.87
CA GLN A 291 13.68 -0.85 6.87
C GLN A 291 14.95 -0.02 6.60
N ASP A 292 15.12 0.37 5.34
CA ASP A 292 16.17 1.31 4.93
C ASP A 292 15.65 2.21 3.79
N GLN A 293 16.45 3.21 3.42
CA GLN A 293 16.08 4.14 2.36
C GLN A 293 15.89 3.43 1.01
N ALA A 294 16.72 2.45 0.67
CA ALA A 294 16.69 1.78 -0.63
C ALA A 294 15.43 0.89 -0.80
N THR A 295 15.07 0.14 0.22
CA THR A 295 13.90 -0.76 0.25
C THR A 295 12.60 0.01 0.47
N THR A 296 12.64 1.13 1.19
CA THR A 296 11.50 2.07 1.24
C THR A 296 11.25 2.68 -0.13
N THR A 297 12.29 3.15 -0.82
CA THR A 297 12.18 3.64 -2.21
C THR A 297 11.64 2.56 -3.15
N LEU A 298 12.12 1.32 -2.99
CA LEU A 298 11.64 0.17 -3.76
C LEU A 298 10.14 -0.07 -3.53
N HIS A 299 9.70 -0.07 -2.27
CA HIS A 299 8.30 -0.24 -1.88
C HIS A 299 7.40 0.80 -2.56
N GLU A 300 7.71 2.08 -2.42
CA GLU A 300 6.91 3.16 -3.02
C GLU A 300 6.84 3.04 -4.54
N LEU A 301 7.95 2.69 -5.20
CA LEU A 301 7.95 2.48 -6.66
C LEU A 301 7.05 1.33 -7.09
N THR A 302 6.80 0.33 -6.25
CA THR A 302 5.86 -0.76 -6.59
C THR A 302 4.40 -0.33 -6.58
N HIS A 303 4.05 0.72 -5.81
CA HIS A 303 2.69 1.25 -5.77
C HIS A 303 2.31 1.98 -7.06
N ALA A 304 3.28 2.55 -7.78
CA ALA A 304 3.05 3.36 -8.96
C ALA A 304 2.68 2.49 -10.19
N PRO A 305 1.44 2.54 -10.70
CA PRO A 305 1.01 1.71 -11.83
C PRO A 305 1.73 2.04 -13.15
N GLY A 306 2.29 3.24 -13.26
CA GLY A 306 3.15 3.67 -14.36
C GLY A 306 4.51 2.96 -14.38
N VAL A 307 4.94 2.40 -13.24
CA VAL A 307 6.13 1.53 -13.16
C VAL A 307 5.77 0.13 -13.64
N TYR A 308 4.76 -0.49 -13.01
CA TYR A 308 4.24 -1.79 -13.41
C TYR A 308 2.77 -1.90 -12.98
N SER A 309 1.89 -2.28 -13.92
CA SER A 309 0.45 -2.37 -13.66
C SER A 309 -0.01 -3.83 -13.39
N PRO A 310 -0.90 -4.06 -12.41
CA PRO A 310 -1.39 -3.07 -11.44
C PRO A 310 -0.30 -2.66 -10.45
N GLY A 311 -0.42 -1.45 -9.89
CA GLY A 311 0.38 -1.06 -8.72
C GLY A 311 0.05 -1.94 -7.52
N THR A 312 0.98 -2.07 -6.58
CA THR A 312 0.78 -2.83 -5.34
C THR A 312 -0.13 -2.11 -4.33
N ASP A 313 -0.71 -2.89 -3.44
CA ASP A 313 -1.35 -2.50 -2.19
C ASP A 313 -0.43 -2.73 -0.98
N ASP A 314 -0.93 -2.28 0.18
CA ASP A 314 -0.33 -2.49 1.49
C ASP A 314 -1.15 -3.52 2.25
N ASN A 315 -1.03 -4.78 1.84
CA ASN A 315 -1.79 -5.87 2.42
C ASN A 315 -1.19 -6.36 3.76
N GLY A 316 0.09 -6.07 4.02
CA GLY A 316 0.75 -6.39 5.27
C GLY A 316 2.12 -5.71 5.39
N TYR A 317 2.38 -5.11 6.55
CA TYR A 317 3.63 -4.41 6.89
C TYR A 317 4.53 -5.26 7.78
N GLY A 318 5.82 -5.25 7.48
CA GLY A 318 6.82 -6.02 8.20
C GLY A 318 6.85 -7.49 7.80
N TYR A 319 7.92 -8.17 8.22
CA TYR A 319 8.19 -9.54 7.82
C TYR A 319 7.07 -10.51 8.18
N ALA A 320 6.57 -10.45 9.42
CA ALA A 320 5.56 -11.39 9.91
C ALA A 320 4.25 -11.30 9.13
N ALA A 321 3.76 -10.08 8.84
CA ALA A 321 2.52 -9.90 8.09
C ALA A 321 2.72 -10.20 6.59
N ALA A 322 3.80 -9.68 5.98
CA ALA A 322 4.05 -9.88 4.55
C ALA A 322 4.22 -11.37 4.18
N THR A 323 4.81 -12.17 5.09
CA THR A 323 4.99 -13.62 4.89
C THR A 323 3.80 -14.46 5.33
N SER A 324 2.78 -13.90 5.98
CA SER A 324 1.53 -14.62 6.30
C SER A 324 0.44 -14.47 5.23
N LEU A 325 0.61 -13.53 4.30
CA LEU A 325 -0.32 -13.31 3.19
C LEU A 325 -0.53 -14.57 2.34
N THR A 326 -1.61 -14.58 1.56
CA THR A 326 -1.77 -15.53 0.45
C THR A 326 -0.87 -15.12 -0.73
N SER A 327 -0.60 -16.03 -1.66
CA SER A 327 0.22 -15.70 -2.85
C SER A 327 -0.38 -14.54 -3.66
N ALA A 328 -1.70 -14.50 -3.82
CA ALA A 328 -2.40 -13.43 -4.54
C ALA A 328 -2.19 -12.06 -3.87
N LYS A 329 -2.28 -12.01 -2.54
CA LYS A 329 -2.05 -10.79 -1.76
C LYS A 329 -0.57 -10.39 -1.69
N ALA A 330 0.33 -11.35 -1.53
CA ALA A 330 1.77 -11.13 -1.47
C ALA A 330 2.33 -10.57 -2.79
N VAL A 331 1.88 -11.09 -3.94
CA VAL A 331 2.27 -10.57 -5.25
C VAL A 331 1.78 -9.14 -5.46
N LEU A 332 0.72 -8.72 -4.77
CA LEU A 332 0.20 -7.36 -4.77
C LEU A 332 0.58 -6.57 -3.51
N ASN A 333 1.51 -7.04 -2.68
CA ASN A 333 1.92 -6.35 -1.45
C ASN A 333 3.27 -5.67 -1.65
N ALA A 334 3.36 -4.36 -1.47
CA ALA A 334 4.60 -3.61 -1.68
C ALA A 334 5.73 -4.06 -0.76
N ASP A 335 5.43 -4.36 0.51
CA ASP A 335 6.46 -4.76 1.47
C ASP A 335 7.03 -6.16 1.21
N SER A 336 6.26 -7.06 0.57
CA SER A 336 6.78 -8.35 0.11
C SER A 336 7.94 -8.19 -0.88
N TYR A 337 7.91 -7.16 -1.74
CA TYR A 337 9.02 -6.84 -2.65
C TYR A 337 10.21 -6.21 -1.92
N ALA A 338 9.94 -5.27 -1.00
CA ALA A 338 10.99 -4.62 -0.20
C ALA A 338 11.77 -5.63 0.64
N LEU A 339 11.07 -6.53 1.34
CA LEU A 339 11.66 -7.57 2.17
C LEU A 339 12.42 -8.60 1.33
N TYR A 340 11.85 -9.05 0.21
CA TYR A 340 12.53 -9.98 -0.69
C TYR A 340 13.83 -9.38 -1.26
N ALA A 341 13.82 -8.09 -1.59
CA ALA A 341 14.97 -7.38 -2.15
C ALA A 341 16.03 -6.98 -1.11
N ASN A 342 15.66 -6.81 0.17
CA ASN A 342 16.60 -6.55 1.26
C ASN A 342 17.70 -7.62 1.34
N GLY A 343 17.39 -8.87 0.92
CA GLY A 343 18.32 -9.76 0.24
C GLY A 343 19.46 -10.38 1.07
N LYS A 344 19.80 -9.84 2.24
CA LYS A 344 20.92 -10.27 3.08
C LYS A 344 20.56 -11.34 4.13
N CYS A 345 19.33 -11.81 4.11
CA CYS A 345 18.87 -12.83 5.06
C CYS A 345 19.18 -14.23 4.57
N PRO A 346 19.83 -15.07 5.40
CA PRO A 346 20.18 -16.45 5.06
C PRO A 346 18.96 -17.27 4.67
#